data_AF-A0A553ULP1-F1
#
_entry.id   AF-A0A553ULP1-F1
#
_cell.length_a   1.000
_cell.length_b   1.000
_cell.length_c   1.000
_cell.angle_alpha   90.00
_cell.angle_beta   90.00
_cell.angle_gamma   90.00
#
_symmetry.space_group_name_H-M   'P 1'
#
loop_
_entity.id
_entity.type
_entity.pdbx_description
1 polymer ?
#
loop_
_entity_poly.entity_id
_entity_poly.type
_entity_poly.pdbx_seq_one_letter_code
_entity_poly.pdbx_strand_id
1 'polypeptide(L)'
;MEEFTRYLRDAGVRIELRETTPESTPEEDIKGLKDFDALIGAGGDGTVSSLAYAARTYQKAYPPYPAGTANLIAQNLNLPTDPRELADLFLSGQTVTLDLAELEVDGKVHGFAMLAGLGLDAAMIRDSEHTKDRLGVAAYVASALKQLHPQHAQFKLWSEPKAQDQQASHF
;
A
#
# COMPACT_ATOMS: atom_id res chain seq x y z
N MET A 1 -12.24 10.86 -7.82
CA MET A 1 -12.98 9.67 -7.37
C MET A 1 -14.36 9.59 -8.04
N GLU A 2 -15.21 10.60 -7.92
CA GLU A 2 -16.56 10.59 -8.53
C GLU A 2 -16.54 10.27 -10.03
N GLU A 3 -15.66 10.93 -10.79
CA GLU A 3 -15.55 10.72 -12.23
C GLU A 3 -15.07 9.29 -12.59
N PHE A 4 -14.06 8.79 -11.89
CA PHE A 4 -13.56 7.42 -12.03
C PHE A 4 -14.67 6.38 -11.75
N THR A 5 -15.38 6.54 -10.63
CA THR A 5 -16.49 5.66 -10.25
C THR A 5 -17.62 5.71 -11.28
N ARG A 6 -17.88 6.89 -11.86
CA ARG A 6 -18.85 7.02 -12.97
C ARG A 6 -18.41 6.20 -14.19
N TYR A 7 -17.15 6.29 -14.62
CA TYR A 7 -16.67 5.49 -15.76
C TYR A 7 -16.80 3.98 -15.53
N LEU A 8 -16.48 3.50 -14.33
CA LEU A 8 -16.67 2.09 -13.98
C LEU A 8 -18.16 1.68 -14.02
N ARG A 9 -19.07 2.52 -13.50
CA ARG A 9 -20.52 2.26 -13.55
C ARG A 9 -21.06 2.27 -14.97
N ASP A 10 -20.61 3.20 -15.80
CA ASP A 10 -20.98 3.29 -17.22
C ASP A 10 -20.51 2.05 -18.00
N ALA A 11 -19.42 1.42 -17.56
CA ALA A 11 -18.94 0.13 -18.07
C ALA A 11 -19.69 -1.09 -17.49
N GLY A 12 -20.71 -0.89 -16.65
CA GLY A 12 -21.54 -1.95 -16.07
C GLY A 12 -20.97 -2.60 -14.81
N VAL A 13 -19.92 -2.02 -14.20
CA VAL A 13 -19.32 -2.56 -12.97
C VAL A 13 -20.22 -2.26 -11.76
N ARG A 14 -20.55 -3.31 -10.98
CA ARG A 14 -21.19 -3.16 -9.67
C ARG A 14 -20.15 -2.69 -8.66
N ILE A 15 -20.37 -1.52 -8.06
CA ILE A 15 -19.45 -0.91 -7.09
C ILE A 15 -20.14 -0.81 -5.73
N GLU A 16 -19.51 -1.39 -4.71
CA GLU A 16 -19.83 -1.14 -3.30
C GLU A 16 -18.72 -0.26 -2.70
N LEU A 17 -19.09 0.93 -2.23
CA LEU A 17 -18.15 1.85 -1.57
C LEU A 17 -18.22 1.63 -0.06
N ARG A 18 -17.04 1.57 0.57
CA ARG A 18 -16.89 1.47 2.02
C ARG A 18 -15.87 2.49 2.48
N GLU A 19 -16.22 3.22 3.53
CA GLU A 19 -15.32 4.16 4.17
C GLU A 19 -14.63 3.46 5.34
N THR A 20 -13.30 3.60 5.39
CA THR A 20 -12.48 3.14 6.51
C THR A 20 -12.53 4.18 7.62
N THR A 21 -12.56 3.75 8.89
CA THR A 21 -12.49 4.68 10.04
C THR A 21 -11.28 4.35 10.92
N PRO A 22 -10.83 5.26 11.78
CA PRO A 22 -9.76 4.95 12.74
C PRO A 22 -10.08 3.78 13.69
N GLU A 23 -11.36 3.46 13.84
CA GLU A 23 -11.84 2.37 14.70
C GLU A 23 -11.96 1.03 13.96
N SER A 24 -12.02 1.04 12.62
CA SER A 24 -12.13 -0.18 11.83
C SER A 24 -10.77 -0.79 11.54
N THR A 25 -10.74 -2.13 11.50
CA THR A 25 -9.59 -2.88 11.01
C THR A 25 -9.70 -3.08 9.49
N PRO A 26 -8.57 -3.16 8.77
CA PRO A 26 -8.58 -3.50 7.34
C PRO A 26 -9.35 -4.79 7.03
N GLU A 27 -9.31 -5.78 7.92
CA GLU A 27 -10.06 -7.04 7.80
C GLU A 27 -11.58 -6.83 7.87
N GLU A 28 -12.05 -5.91 8.72
CA GLU A 28 -13.46 -5.52 8.79
C GLU A 28 -13.89 -4.75 7.56
N ASP A 29 -13.05 -3.84 7.06
CA ASP A 29 -13.33 -3.01 5.90
C ASP A 29 -13.58 -3.86 4.64
N ILE A 30 -12.82 -4.95 4.47
CA ILE A 30 -12.93 -5.86 3.31
C ILE A 30 -13.93 -7.01 3.52
N LYS A 31 -14.71 -7.02 4.60
CA LYS A 31 -15.62 -8.13 4.91
C LYS A 31 -16.60 -8.40 3.76
N GLY A 32 -16.60 -9.60 3.19
CA GLY A 32 -17.46 -9.94 2.05
C GLY A 32 -16.79 -9.73 0.68
N LEU A 33 -15.50 -9.40 0.64
CA LEU A 33 -14.69 -9.35 -0.59
C LEU A 33 -14.79 -10.62 -1.45
N LYS A 34 -15.08 -11.77 -0.84
CA LYS A 34 -15.34 -13.03 -1.55
C LYS A 34 -16.48 -12.93 -2.60
N ASP A 35 -17.43 -12.03 -2.39
CA ASP A 35 -18.60 -11.80 -3.23
C ASP A 35 -18.32 -10.76 -4.34
N PHE A 36 -17.05 -10.36 -4.50
CA PHE A 36 -16.56 -9.43 -5.50
C PHE A 36 -15.36 -10.02 -6.26
N ASP A 37 -15.08 -9.45 -7.43
CA ASP A 37 -13.98 -9.88 -8.30
C ASP A 37 -12.67 -9.13 -8.02
N ALA A 38 -12.77 -7.93 -7.46
CA ALA A 38 -11.64 -7.05 -7.17
C ALA A 38 -11.90 -6.19 -5.92
N LEU A 39 -10.82 -5.73 -5.30
CA LEU A 39 -10.81 -4.71 -4.25
C LEU A 39 -10.07 -3.47 -4.75
N ILE A 40 -10.75 -2.33 -4.82
CA ILE A 40 -10.09 -1.04 -5.09
C ILE A 40 -9.67 -0.42 -3.75
N GLY A 41 -8.37 -0.36 -3.48
CA GLY A 41 -7.85 0.32 -2.30
C GLY A 41 -7.70 1.81 -2.54
N ALA A 42 -8.65 2.63 -2.06
CA ALA A 42 -8.61 4.08 -2.24
C ALA A 42 -8.03 4.77 -1.00
N GLY A 43 -6.84 5.36 -1.13
CA GLY A 43 -6.19 6.06 -0.03
C GLY A 43 -4.75 6.44 -0.33
N GLY A 44 -4.00 6.74 0.74
CA GLY A 44 -2.55 6.85 0.66
C GLY A 44 -1.86 5.50 0.77
N ASP A 45 -0.53 5.52 0.73
CA ASP A 45 0.29 4.30 0.72
C ASP A 45 0.03 3.38 1.94
N GLY A 46 -0.25 3.95 3.11
CA GLY A 46 -0.59 3.18 4.32
C GLY A 46 -1.89 2.40 4.17
N THR A 47 -2.96 3.06 3.72
CA THR A 47 -4.26 2.43 3.44
C THR A 47 -4.13 1.38 2.35
N VAL A 48 -3.41 1.70 1.26
CA VAL A 48 -3.20 0.77 0.15
C VAL A 48 -2.42 -0.46 0.62
N SER A 49 -1.39 -0.28 1.43
CA SER A 49 -0.58 -1.39 1.96
C SER A 49 -1.36 -2.25 2.96
N SER A 50 -2.14 -1.65 3.85
CA SER A 50 -2.89 -2.40 4.87
C SER A 50 -4.01 -3.24 4.27
N LEU A 51 -4.76 -2.67 3.31
CA LEU A 51 -5.80 -3.40 2.58
C LEU A 51 -5.22 -4.50 1.69
N ALA A 52 -4.06 -4.28 1.05
CA ALA A 52 -3.36 -5.33 0.30
C ALA A 52 -3.05 -6.53 1.19
N TYR A 53 -2.52 -6.27 2.38
CA TYR A 53 -2.20 -7.31 3.35
C TYR A 53 -3.43 -8.04 3.90
N ALA A 54 -4.50 -7.32 4.22
CA ALA A 54 -5.75 -7.94 4.64
C ALA A 54 -6.37 -8.81 3.53
N ALA A 55 -6.25 -8.38 2.27
CA ALA A 55 -6.78 -9.09 1.11
C ALA A 55 -5.90 -10.24 0.60
N ARG A 56 -4.69 -10.42 1.14
CA ARG A 56 -3.66 -11.33 0.59
C ARG A 56 -4.12 -12.79 0.39
N THR A 57 -5.05 -13.25 1.20
CA THR A 57 -5.58 -14.63 1.14
C THR A 57 -6.75 -14.81 0.17
N TYR A 58 -7.33 -13.71 -0.35
CA TYR A 58 -8.49 -13.77 -1.25
C TYR A 58 -8.12 -14.05 -2.71
N GLN A 59 -6.87 -13.82 -3.11
CA GLN A 59 -6.40 -13.98 -4.51
C GLN A 59 -7.27 -13.21 -5.53
N LYS A 60 -7.69 -11.99 -5.16
CA LYS A 60 -8.49 -11.10 -6.02
C LYS A 60 -7.61 -9.99 -6.58
N ALA A 61 -8.01 -9.41 -7.72
CA ALA A 61 -7.34 -8.25 -8.25
C ALA A 61 -7.42 -7.08 -7.25
N TYR A 62 -6.31 -6.39 -7.04
CA TYR A 62 -6.20 -5.30 -6.06
C TYR A 62 -5.59 -4.04 -6.71
N PRO A 63 -6.36 -3.30 -7.52
CA PRO A 63 -5.86 -2.07 -8.12
C PRO A 63 -5.92 -0.90 -7.09
N PRO A 64 -4.80 -0.20 -6.83
CA PRO A 64 -4.78 0.90 -5.87
C PRO A 64 -5.25 2.20 -6.52
N TYR A 65 -6.20 2.88 -5.87
CA TYR A 65 -6.64 4.21 -6.30
C TYR A 65 -5.87 5.28 -5.49
N PRO A 66 -5.06 6.14 -6.13
CA PRO A 66 -4.25 7.14 -5.45
C PRO A 66 -5.11 8.29 -4.91
N ALA A 67 -5.38 8.28 -3.60
CA ALA A 67 -6.16 9.33 -2.92
C ALA A 67 -5.43 9.95 -1.72
N GLY A 68 -4.18 9.58 -1.46
CA GLY A 68 -3.33 10.18 -0.42
C GLY A 68 -2.39 11.25 -0.94
N THR A 69 -1.49 11.71 -0.07
CA THR A 69 -0.55 12.80 -0.35
C THR A 69 0.63 12.40 -1.24
N ALA A 70 1.20 11.20 -1.04
CA ALA A 70 2.40 10.74 -1.74
C ALA A 70 2.07 9.73 -2.85
N ASN A 71 1.32 8.68 -2.53
CA ASN A 71 0.89 7.64 -3.48
C ASN A 71 2.08 6.97 -4.21
N LEU A 72 3.17 6.71 -3.49
CA LEU A 72 4.38 6.09 -4.01
C LEU A 72 4.10 4.72 -4.65
N ILE A 73 3.17 3.93 -4.11
CA ILE A 73 2.77 2.64 -4.70
C ILE A 73 2.19 2.87 -6.11
N ALA A 74 1.28 3.83 -6.27
CA ALA A 74 0.70 4.15 -7.57
C ALA A 74 1.75 4.71 -8.55
N GLN A 75 2.70 5.50 -8.06
CA GLN A 75 3.81 6.00 -8.88
C GLN A 75 4.75 4.88 -9.34
N ASN A 76 5.09 3.93 -8.47
CA ASN A 76 5.92 2.77 -8.80
C ASN A 76 5.24 1.83 -9.81
N LEU A 77 3.90 1.76 -9.78
CA LEU A 77 3.08 1.05 -10.75
C LEU A 77 2.79 1.87 -12.02
N ASN A 78 3.30 3.11 -12.10
CA ASN A 78 3.08 4.04 -13.20
C ASN A 78 1.59 4.21 -13.57
N LEU A 79 0.74 4.34 -12.54
CA LEU A 79 -0.69 4.49 -12.74
C LEU A 79 -1.04 5.86 -13.36
N PRO A 80 -1.96 5.90 -14.33
CA PRO A 80 -2.47 7.16 -14.87
C PRO A 80 -3.10 8.03 -13.78
N THR A 81 -2.93 9.35 -13.92
CA THR A 81 -3.58 10.33 -13.05
C THR A 81 -4.93 10.78 -13.57
N ASP A 82 -5.18 10.63 -14.87
CA ASP A 82 -6.48 10.90 -15.47
C ASP A 82 -7.52 9.83 -15.04
N PRO A 83 -8.69 10.23 -14.53
CA PRO A 83 -9.70 9.30 -14.05
C PRO A 83 -10.23 8.32 -15.10
N ARG A 84 -10.26 8.72 -16.38
CA ARG A 84 -10.73 7.87 -17.49
C ARG A 84 -9.67 6.85 -17.84
N GLU A 85 -8.44 7.29 -18.04
CA GLU A 85 -7.32 6.39 -18.33
C GLU A 85 -7.12 5.36 -17.21
N LEU A 86 -7.26 5.79 -15.94
CA LEU A 86 -7.17 4.88 -14.80
C LEU A 86 -8.32 3.86 -14.78
N ALA A 87 -9.55 4.29 -15.09
CA ALA A 87 -10.69 3.39 -15.20
C ALA A 87 -10.50 2.38 -16.34
N ASP A 88 -10.07 2.82 -17.51
CA ASP A 88 -9.78 1.97 -18.67
C ASP A 88 -8.69 0.95 -18.33
N LEU A 89 -7.63 1.37 -17.60
CA LEU A 89 -6.59 0.46 -17.11
C LEU A 89 -7.16 -0.58 -16.15
N PHE A 90 -8.00 -0.21 -15.18
CA PHE A 90 -8.58 -1.15 -14.23
C PHE A 90 -9.54 -2.13 -14.90
N LEU A 91 -10.31 -1.66 -15.88
CA LEU A 91 -11.22 -2.48 -16.68
C LEU A 91 -10.48 -3.44 -17.62
N SER A 92 -9.24 -3.12 -18.01
CA SER A 92 -8.42 -4.01 -18.85
C SER A 92 -8.08 -5.34 -18.16
N GLY A 93 -8.12 -5.38 -16.83
CA GLY A 93 -7.80 -6.58 -16.05
C GLY A 93 -6.32 -6.99 -16.13
N GLN A 94 -5.43 -6.12 -16.61
CA GLN A 94 -3.99 -6.41 -16.60
C GLN A 94 -3.46 -6.37 -15.18
N THR A 95 -2.89 -7.50 -14.73
CA THR A 95 -2.37 -7.66 -13.37
C THR A 95 -0.93 -8.11 -13.37
N VAL A 96 -0.19 -7.68 -12.36
CA VAL A 96 1.12 -8.23 -11.99
C VAL A 96 1.05 -8.77 -10.56
N THR A 97 1.87 -9.77 -10.26
CA THR A 97 2.01 -10.27 -8.89
C THR A 97 2.96 -9.35 -8.12
N LEU A 98 2.56 -8.97 -6.91
CA LEU A 98 3.39 -8.22 -5.98
C LEU A 98 3.61 -9.04 -4.72
N ASP A 99 4.85 -9.10 -4.27
CA ASP A 99 5.19 -9.67 -2.98
C ASP A 99 4.76 -8.73 -1.86
N LEU A 100 4.25 -9.31 -0.78
CA LEU A 100 4.01 -8.63 0.48
C LEU A 100 5.02 -9.13 1.51
N ALA A 101 5.47 -8.24 2.38
CA ALA A 101 6.39 -8.56 3.45
C ALA A 101 5.67 -8.55 4.80
N GLU A 102 6.12 -9.39 5.71
CA GLU A 102 5.66 -9.46 7.09
C GLU A 102 6.82 -9.09 8.03
N LEU A 103 6.52 -8.30 9.05
CA LEU A 103 7.43 -7.94 10.13
C LEU A 103 6.81 -8.37 11.46
N GLU A 104 7.50 -9.21 12.22
CA GLU A 104 7.07 -9.58 13.57
C GLU A 104 7.77 -8.70 14.62
N VAL A 105 6.97 -8.04 15.47
CA VAL A 105 7.45 -7.23 16.60
C VAL A 105 6.66 -7.61 17.84
N ASP A 106 7.35 -8.03 18.90
CA ASP A 106 6.73 -8.43 20.17
C ASP A 106 5.57 -9.45 20.02
N GLY A 107 5.74 -10.41 19.10
CA GLY A 107 4.74 -11.44 18.80
C GLY A 107 3.56 -10.96 17.95
N LYS A 108 3.61 -9.75 17.38
CA LYS A 108 2.60 -9.21 16.47
C LYS A 108 3.16 -9.11 15.06
N VAL A 109 2.41 -9.63 14.10
CA VAL A 109 2.77 -9.60 12.68
C VAL A 109 2.16 -8.36 12.02
N HIS A 110 3.00 -7.59 11.34
CA HIS A 110 2.65 -6.40 10.58
C HIS A 110 2.99 -6.61 9.12
N GLY A 111 1.99 -6.57 8.25
CA GLY A 111 2.19 -6.66 6.82
C GLY A 111 2.45 -5.32 6.14
N PHE A 112 3.31 -5.31 5.12
CA PHE A 112 3.61 -4.10 4.35
C PHE A 112 3.97 -4.41 2.89
N ALA A 113 3.74 -3.44 2.01
CA ALA A 113 3.93 -3.56 0.57
C ALA A 113 5.14 -2.77 0.01
N MET A 114 5.81 -1.97 0.82
CA MET A 114 6.92 -1.12 0.35
C MET A 114 8.20 -1.28 1.18
N LEU A 115 8.21 -0.76 2.40
CA LEU A 115 9.43 -0.63 3.18
C LEU A 115 9.16 -0.71 4.67
N ALA A 116 10.00 -1.46 5.38
CA ALA A 116 10.16 -1.42 6.82
C ALA A 116 11.55 -0.87 7.15
N GLY A 117 11.63 0.03 8.12
CA GLY A 117 12.86 0.68 8.55
C GLY A 117 13.00 0.65 10.07
N LEU A 118 14.23 0.71 10.56
CA LEU A 118 14.58 0.71 11.97
C LEU A 118 15.63 1.79 12.25
N GLY A 119 15.52 2.45 13.41
CA GLY A 119 16.40 3.57 13.78
C GLY A 119 15.84 4.93 13.38
N LEU A 120 16.71 5.80 12.85
CA LEU A 120 16.40 7.22 12.56
C LEU A 120 15.21 7.38 11.60
N ASP A 121 15.12 6.53 10.58
CA ASP A 121 14.01 6.57 9.61
C ASP A 121 12.65 6.29 10.24
N ALA A 122 12.59 5.40 11.23
CA ALA A 122 11.35 5.09 11.95
C ALA A 122 10.92 6.24 12.88
N ALA A 123 11.88 6.91 13.52
CA ALA A 123 11.61 8.10 14.33
C ALA A 123 11.09 9.25 13.45
N MET A 124 11.66 9.45 12.26
CA MET A 124 11.21 10.46 11.31
C MET A 124 9.81 10.18 10.74
N ILE A 125 9.50 8.92 10.42
CA ILE A 125 8.16 8.52 9.96
C ILE A 125 7.13 8.80 11.07
N ARG A 126 7.40 8.38 12.31
CA ARG A 126 6.52 8.62 13.47
C ARG A 126 6.27 10.11 13.71
N ASP A 127 7.32 10.92 13.70
CA ASP A 127 7.21 12.36 13.95
C ASP A 127 6.49 13.09 12.78
N SER A 128 6.59 12.55 11.55
CA SER A 128 5.89 13.09 10.38
C SER A 128 4.38 12.83 10.41
N GLU A 129 3.89 11.81 11.11
CA GLU A 129 2.45 11.50 11.19
C GLU A 129 1.64 12.63 11.81
N HIS A 130 2.19 13.33 12.81
CA HIS A 130 1.57 14.50 13.44
C HIS A 130 1.59 15.77 12.57
N THR A 131 2.32 15.75 11.44
CA THR A 131 2.52 16.91 10.55
C THR A 131 1.97 16.66 9.13
N LYS A 132 1.33 15.49 8.91
CA LYS A 132 0.83 15.01 7.60
C LYS A 132 -0.08 16.02 6.88
N ASP A 133 -0.78 16.88 7.61
CA ASP A 133 -1.76 17.81 7.02
C ASP A 133 -1.18 19.05 6.32
N ARG A 134 0.12 19.35 6.44
CA ARG A 134 0.64 20.66 5.98
C ARG A 134 1.87 20.68 5.09
N LEU A 135 2.69 19.62 5.02
CA LEU A 135 4.03 19.77 4.42
C LEU A 135 4.50 18.62 3.49
N GLY A 136 3.73 17.54 3.34
CA GLY A 136 4.03 16.47 2.38
C GLY A 136 5.48 15.94 2.43
N VAL A 137 6.04 15.58 1.27
CA VAL A 137 7.41 15.05 1.10
C VAL A 137 8.49 16.00 1.66
N ALA A 138 8.24 17.31 1.71
CA ALA A 138 9.19 18.29 2.22
C ALA A 138 9.39 18.18 3.76
N ALA A 139 8.39 17.72 4.52
CA ALA A 139 8.57 17.43 5.94
C ALA A 139 9.48 16.23 6.18
N TYR A 140 9.40 15.20 5.35
CA TYR A 140 10.28 14.03 5.43
C TYR A 140 11.75 14.43 5.24
N VAL A 141 12.03 15.22 4.21
CA VAL A 141 13.38 15.75 3.92
C VAL A 141 13.86 16.73 4.99
N ALA A 142 12.99 17.61 5.50
CA ALA A 142 13.35 18.58 6.54
C ALA A 142 13.60 17.93 7.91
N SER A 143 12.87 16.87 8.26
CA SER A 143 13.11 16.09 9.49
C SER A 143 14.43 15.30 9.41
N ALA A 144 14.76 14.76 8.23
CA ALA A 144 16.05 14.13 7.97
C ALA A 144 17.25 15.06 8.21
N LEU A 145 17.11 16.34 7.86
CA LEU A 145 18.17 17.34 8.03
C LEU A 145 18.29 17.92 9.46
N LYS A 146 17.28 17.73 10.33
CA LYS A 146 17.23 18.36 11.67
C LYS A 146 17.96 17.58 12.78
N GLN A 147 18.36 16.33 12.56
CA GLN A 147 19.00 15.51 13.60
C GLN A 147 20.52 15.45 13.44
N LEU A 148 21.21 16.41 14.08
CA LEU A 148 22.67 16.51 14.14
C LEU A 148 23.32 15.63 15.23
N HIS A 149 22.58 14.74 15.89
CA HIS A 149 23.10 13.83 16.93
C HIS A 149 22.52 12.41 16.80
N PRO A 150 23.11 11.54 15.96
CA PRO A 150 22.61 10.18 15.76
C PRO A 150 22.80 9.34 17.04
N GLN A 151 21.74 8.66 17.48
CA GLN A 151 21.85 7.59 18.47
C GLN A 151 22.45 6.35 17.78
N HIS A 152 23.57 5.85 18.29
CA HIS A 152 24.18 4.62 17.79
C HIS A 152 23.47 3.41 18.38
N ALA A 153 22.80 2.63 17.52
CA ALA A 153 22.28 1.32 17.86
C ALA A 153 23.08 0.23 17.12
N GLN A 154 23.32 -0.90 17.78
CA GLN A 154 23.94 -2.07 17.15
C GLN A 154 22.87 -3.11 16.84
N PHE A 155 22.82 -3.54 15.59
CA PHE A 155 21.89 -4.58 15.12
C PHE A 155 22.68 -5.79 14.66
N LYS A 156 22.15 -6.99 14.92
CA LYS A 156 22.64 -8.23 14.31
C LYS A 156 21.65 -8.61 13.21
N LEU A 157 22.14 -8.71 11.98
CA LEU A 157 21.35 -9.16 10.84
C LEU A 157 21.81 -10.55 10.44
N TRP A 158 20.86 -11.43 10.20
CA TRP A 158 21.09 -12.71 9.53
C TRP A 158 19.98 -12.89 8.50
N SER A 159 20.27 -13.65 7.46
CA SER A 159 19.29 -14.07 6.46
C SER A 159 19.42 -15.57 6.28
N GLU A 160 18.29 -16.24 6.09
CA GLU A 160 18.33 -17.63 5.64
C GLU A 160 18.75 -17.67 4.16
N PRO A 161 19.51 -18.69 3.73
CA PRO A 161 19.83 -18.86 2.31
C PRO A 161 18.53 -18.93 1.51
N LYS A 162 18.41 -18.12 0.46
CA LYS A 162 17.27 -18.18 -0.45
C LYS A 162 17.15 -19.62 -0.95
N ALA A 163 15.99 -20.25 -0.77
CA ALA A 163 15.71 -21.52 -1.43
C ALA A 163 15.96 -21.32 -2.93
N GLN A 164 16.84 -22.11 -3.53
CA GLN A 164 17.07 -22.02 -4.98
C GLN A 164 15.76 -22.40 -5.67
N ASP A 165 15.11 -21.42 -6.29
CA ASP A 165 13.93 -21.62 -7.12
C ASP A 165 14.28 -22.62 -8.23
N GLN A 166 13.85 -23.87 -8.06
CA GLN A 166 13.76 -24.82 -9.16
C GLN A 166 12.53 -24.46 -10.01
N GLN A 167 12.59 -23.35 -10.74
CA GLN A 167 11.67 -23.10 -11.87
C GLN A 167 12.19 -21.99 -12.78
N ALA A 168 13.36 -22.25 -13.39
CA ALA A 168 13.68 -21.70 -14.70
C ALA A 168 13.37 -22.79 -15.74
N SER A 169 12.12 -22.92 -16.15
CA SER A 169 11.70 -23.63 -17.37
C SER A 169 10.20 -23.40 -17.58
N HIS A 170 9.84 -22.38 -18.35
CA HIS A 170 9.05 -22.47 -19.58
C HIS A 170 8.74 -21.05 -20.06
N PHE A 171 8.88 -20.89 -21.37
CA PHE A 171 8.91 -19.64 -22.15
C PHE A 171 7.64 -18.79 -22.01
#